data_AF-A0A2S9IQX3-F1
#
_entry.id   AF-A0A2S9IQX3-F1
#
_cell.length_a   1.000
_cell.length_b   1.000
_cell.length_c   1.000
_cell.angle_alpha   90.00
_cell.angle_beta   90.00
_cell.angle_gamma   90.00
#
_symmetry.space_group_name_H-M   'P 1'
#
loop_
_entity.id
_entity.type
_entity.pdbx_description
1 polymer ?
#
loop_
_entity_poly.entity_id
_entity_poly.type
_entity_poly.pdbx_seq_one_letter_code
_entity_poly.pdbx_strand_id
1 'polypeptide(L)'
;MLIALLGTVAMNAIFWFAVQPVNSYWMEGHAVSSFAASFFRIGAMREDQRLQWTRLRDRWEYSHLARAVASSVSLLALVISLAIQS
;
A
#
# COMPACT_ATOMS: atom_id res chain seq x y z
N MET A 1 0.24 22.83 -0.90
CA MET A 1 1.30 22.05 -1.58
C MET A 1 2.00 21.03 -0.67
N LEU A 2 2.55 21.39 0.49
CA LEU A 2 3.25 20.44 1.39
C LEU A 2 2.37 19.27 1.87
N ILE A 3 1.12 19.54 2.26
CA ILE A 3 0.16 18.50 2.71
C ILE A 3 -0.09 17.45 1.61
N ALA A 4 -0.22 17.89 0.36
CA ALA A 4 -0.39 16.98 -0.78
C ALA A 4 0.86 16.11 -1.02
N LEU A 5 2.05 16.71 -0.91
CA LEU A 5 3.30 15.96 -1.02
C LEU A 5 3.42 14.88 0.07
N LEU A 6 3.18 15.26 1.33
CA LEU A 6 3.23 14.34 2.47
C LEU A 6 2.19 13.22 2.34
N GLY A 7 0.96 13.53 1.94
CA GLY A 7 -0.07 12.51 1.71
C GLY A 7 0.29 11.52 0.60
N THR A 8 0.93 12.00 -0.46
CA THR A 8 1.42 11.15 -1.56
C THR A 8 2.58 10.25 -1.12
N VAL A 9 3.51 10.78 -0.32
CA VAL A 9 4.59 9.98 0.28
C VAL A 9 4.02 8.92 1.23
N ALA A 10 3.05 9.30 2.08
CA ALA A 10 2.40 8.37 3.01
C ALA A 10 1.69 7.23 2.27
N MET A 11 1.00 7.49 1.16
CA MET A 11 0.39 6.45 0.32
C MET A 11 1.42 5.43 -0.18
N ASN A 12 2.59 5.89 -0.63
CA ASN A 12 3.66 5.01 -1.11
C ASN A 12 4.30 4.22 0.03
N ALA A 13 4.46 4.85 1.21
CA ALA A 13 4.94 4.15 2.40
C ALA A 13 3.97 3.02 2.81
N ILE A 14 2.65 3.30 2.85
CA ILE A 14 1.65 2.28 3.19
C ILE A 14 1.68 1.13 2.17
N PHE A 15 1.88 1.42 0.89
CA PHE A 15 2.06 0.37 -0.11
C PHE A 15 3.21 -0.56 0.24
N TRP A 16 4.41 -0.02 0.41
CA TRP A 16 5.61 -0.82 0.59
C TRP A 16 5.63 -1.58 1.92
N PHE A 17 5.13 -0.97 3.00
CA PHE A 17 5.22 -1.56 4.34
C PHE A 17 4.01 -2.40 4.73
N ALA A 18 2.83 -2.15 4.16
CA ALA A 18 1.60 -2.85 4.57
C ALA A 18 0.98 -3.71 3.46
N VAL A 19 0.90 -3.20 2.23
CA VAL A 19 0.24 -3.91 1.12
C VAL A 19 1.19 -4.92 0.45
N GLN A 20 2.42 -4.51 0.15
CA GLN A 20 3.39 -5.33 -0.57
C GLN A 20 3.73 -6.65 0.13
N PRO A 21 3.89 -6.70 1.48
CA PRO A 21 4.13 -7.97 2.15
C PRO A 21 2.98 -8.95 2.05
N VAL A 22 1.74 -8.45 2.16
CA VAL A 22 0.53 -9.27 2.05
C VAL A 22 0.37 -9.78 0.61
N ASN A 23 0.58 -8.91 -0.39
CA ASN A 23 0.55 -9.33 -1.79
C ASN A 23 1.63 -10.36 -2.09
N SER A 24 2.85 -10.19 -1.57
CA SER A 24 3.91 -11.20 -1.74
C SER A 24 3.52 -12.54 -1.15
N TYR A 25 2.93 -12.55 0.05
CA TYR A 25 2.50 -13.78 0.69
C TYR A 25 1.40 -14.49 -0.11
N TRP A 26 0.42 -13.76 -0.63
CA TRP A 26 -0.64 -14.37 -1.46
C TRP A 26 -0.14 -14.85 -2.83
N MET A 27 0.93 -14.26 -3.35
CA MET A 27 1.55 -14.69 -4.61
C MET A 27 2.52 -15.86 -4.43
N GLU A 28 2.84 -16.25 -3.20
CA GLU A 28 3.72 -17.38 -2.91
C GLU A 28 3.07 -18.70 -3.39
N GLY A 29 3.75 -19.41 -4.29
CA GLY A 29 3.22 -20.64 -4.91
C GLY A 29 2.51 -20.44 -6.26
N HIS A 30 2.30 -19.20 -6.71
CA HIS A 30 1.80 -18.92 -8.06
C HIS A 30 2.94 -18.83 -9.09
N ALA A 31 2.70 -19.35 -10.30
CA ALA A 31 3.64 -19.25 -11.42
C ALA A 31 3.70 -17.81 -11.94
N VAL A 32 4.62 -17.02 -11.40
CA VAL A 32 4.88 -15.63 -11.80
C VAL A 32 6.13 -15.53 -12.66
N SER A 33 6.20 -14.51 -13.53
CA SER A 33 7.41 -14.23 -14.29
C SER A 33 8.60 -13.95 -13.37
N SER A 34 9.83 -14.19 -13.85
CA SER A 34 11.07 -13.98 -13.06
C SER A 34 11.17 -12.56 -12.48
N PHE A 35 10.69 -11.56 -13.22
CA PHE A 35 10.61 -10.17 -12.76
C PHE A 35 9.65 -10.00 -11.57
N ALA A 36 8.44 -10.57 -11.68
CA ALA A 36 7.44 -10.52 -10.62
C ALA A 36 7.90 -11.29 -9.37
N ALA A 37 8.57 -12.44 -9.53
CA ALA A 37 9.17 -13.17 -8.42
C ALA A 37 10.17 -12.31 -7.63
N SER A 38 11.02 -11.55 -8.34
CA SER A 38 11.99 -10.66 -7.71
C SER A 38 11.31 -9.49 -6.97
N PHE A 39 10.23 -8.95 -7.54
CA PHE A 39 9.42 -7.88 -6.94
C PHE A 39 8.74 -8.32 -5.63
N PHE A 40 8.15 -9.52 -5.60
CA PHE A 40 7.47 -10.04 -4.40
C PHE A 40 8.46 -10.45 -3.30
N ARG A 41 9.64 -10.98 -3.65
CA ARG A 41 10.68 -11.36 -2.67
C ARG A 41 11.05 -10.24 -1.69
N ILE A 42 10.92 -8.97 -2.08
CA ILE A 42 11.21 -7.80 -1.22
C ILE A 42 10.25 -7.71 -0.01
N GLY A 43 9.08 -8.35 -0.06
CA GLY A 43 8.04 -8.25 0.98
C GLY A 43 7.69 -9.56 1.70
N ALA A 44 8.33 -10.69 1.40
CA ALA A 44 7.88 -11.99 1.92
C ALA A 44 7.95 -12.08 3.46
N MET A 45 6.82 -12.44 4.11
CA MET A 45 6.73 -12.77 5.53
C MET A 45 6.56 -14.28 5.72
N ARG A 46 7.34 -14.90 6.63
CA ARG A 46 7.27 -16.34 6.95
C ARG A 46 6.58 -16.55 8.29
N GLU A 47 5.32 -16.97 8.32
CA GLU A 47 4.58 -17.28 9.57
C GLU A 47 3.38 -18.24 9.26
N ASP A 48 2.62 -18.72 10.27
CA ASP A 48 1.76 -19.94 10.25
C ASP A 48 0.29 -19.78 9.75
N GLN A 49 -0.20 -20.75 8.95
CA GLN A 49 -1.15 -20.55 7.84
C GLN A 49 -2.62 -20.22 8.17
N ARG A 50 -3.18 -20.63 9.32
CA ARG A 50 -4.66 -20.61 9.50
C ARG A 50 -5.19 -19.40 10.28
N LEU A 51 -4.48 -18.97 11.31
CA LEU A 51 -4.75 -17.71 12.03
C LEU A 51 -4.27 -16.47 11.26
N GLN A 52 -3.42 -16.68 10.26
CA GLN A 52 -2.85 -15.65 9.40
C GLN A 52 -3.83 -15.07 8.38
N TRP A 53 -4.72 -15.88 7.80
CA TRP A 53 -5.57 -15.40 6.71
C TRP A 53 -6.38 -14.17 7.13
N THR A 54 -7.08 -14.25 8.27
CA THR A 54 -7.87 -13.13 8.79
C THR A 54 -6.98 -11.92 9.08
N ARG A 55 -5.82 -12.11 9.73
CA ARG A 55 -4.90 -11.00 10.05
C ARG A 55 -4.33 -10.33 8.81
N LEU A 56 -3.94 -11.11 7.80
CA LEU A 56 -3.40 -10.60 6.55
C LEU A 56 -4.48 -9.87 5.74
N ARG A 57 -5.70 -10.42 5.70
CA ARG A 57 -6.86 -9.77 5.07
C ARG A 57 -7.18 -8.44 5.77
N ASP A 58 -7.31 -8.44 7.09
CA ASP A 58 -7.67 -7.23 7.84
C ASP A 58 -6.58 -6.14 7.69
N ARG A 59 -5.30 -6.53 7.70
CA ARG A 59 -4.17 -5.63 7.41
C ARG A 59 -4.25 -5.07 5.99
N TRP A 60 -4.56 -5.92 5.01
CA TRP A 60 -4.71 -5.51 3.62
C TRP A 60 -5.86 -4.51 3.48
N GLU A 61 -7.04 -4.81 4.00
CA GLU A 61 -8.22 -3.93 3.96
C GLU A 61 -7.94 -2.57 4.61
N TYR A 62 -7.40 -2.56 5.83
CA TYR A 62 -7.09 -1.32 6.54
C TYR A 62 -6.02 -0.50 5.81
N SER A 63 -5.00 -1.15 5.25
CA SER A 63 -3.95 -0.45 4.50
C SER A 63 -4.47 0.17 3.20
N HIS A 64 -5.41 -0.46 2.50
CA HIS A 64 -6.05 0.14 1.32
C HIS A 64 -6.97 1.29 1.71
N LEU A 65 -7.73 1.16 2.80
CA LEU A 65 -8.54 2.25 3.32
C LEU A 65 -7.66 3.45 3.70
N ALA A 66 -6.59 3.24 4.46
CA ALA A 66 -5.64 4.29 4.84
C ALA A 66 -5.02 4.98 3.62
N ARG A 67 -4.69 4.21 2.57
CA ARG A 67 -4.21 4.78 1.30
C ARG A 67 -5.26 5.63 0.59
N ALA A 68 -6.50 5.16 0.51
CA ALA A 68 -7.59 5.89 -0.12
C ALA A 68 -7.87 7.22 0.59
N VAL A 69 -7.84 7.22 1.93
CA VAL A 69 -7.97 8.44 2.72
C VAL A 69 -6.78 9.36 2.48
N ALA A 70 -5.56 8.86 2.56
CA ALA A 70 -4.34 9.65 2.34
C ALA A 70 -4.30 10.28 0.92
N SER A 71 -4.68 9.52 -0.11
CA SER A 71 -4.75 10.02 -1.48
C SER A 71 -5.86 11.05 -1.67
N SER A 72 -7.02 10.85 -1.04
CA SER A 72 -8.13 11.81 -1.11
C SER A 72 -7.78 13.13 -0.45
N VAL A 73 -7.20 13.09 0.76
CA VAL A 73 -6.72 14.29 1.48
C VAL A 73 -5.63 14.99 0.68
N SER A 74 -4.68 14.23 0.12
CA SER A 74 -3.62 14.77 -0.74
C SER A 74 -4.19 15.51 -1.95
N LEU A 75 -5.14 14.88 -2.66
CA LEU A 75 -5.78 15.45 -3.84
C LEU A 75 -6.55 16.72 -3.51
N LEU A 76 -7.37 16.72 -2.46
CA LEU A 76 -8.11 17.90 -2.02
C LEU A 76 -7.16 19.04 -1.63
N ALA A 77 -6.10 18.73 -0.87
CA ALA A 77 -5.11 19.73 -0.49
C ALA A 77 -4.37 20.30 -1.71
N LEU A 78 -4.14 19.50 -2.76
CA LEU A 78 -3.56 19.96 -4.02
C LEU A 78 -4.51 20.90 -4.76
N VAL A 79 -5.78 20.51 -4.93
CA VAL A 79 -6.81 21.30 -5.62
C VAL A 79 -7.04 22.63 -4.91
N ILE A 80 -7.19 22.62 -3.58
CA ILE A 80 -7.35 23.85 -2.78
C ILE A 80 -6.12 24.74 -2.93
N SER A 81 -4.92 24.16 -2.84
CA SER A 81 -3.67 24.91 -3.00
C SER A 81 -3.56 25.56 -4.38
N LEU A 82 -4.04 24.88 -5.43
CA LEU A 82 -4.07 25.42 -6.78
C LEU A 82 -5.10 26.55 -6.92
N ALA A 83 -6.30 26.37 -6.38
CA ALA A 83 -7.39 27.35 -6.45
C ALA A 83 -7.08 28.65 -5.69
N ILE A 84 -6.26 28.60 -4.63
CA ILE A 84 -5.83 29.80 -3.89
C ILE A 84 -4.67 30.52 -4.60
N GLN A 85 -3.85 29.79 -5.38
CA GLN A 85 -2.69 30.34 -6.08
C GLN A 85 -2.99 30.79 -7.52
N SER A 86 -4.14 30.40 -8.07
CA SER A 86 -4.70 30.87 -9.34
C SER A 86 -5.38 32.23 -9.19
#